data_AF-A0A257J1J5-F1
#
_entry.id   AF-A0A257J1J5-F1
#
_cell.length_a   1.000
_cell.length_b   1.000
_cell.length_c   1.000
_cell.angle_alpha   90.00
_cell.angle_beta   90.00
_cell.angle_gamma   90.00
#
_symmetry.space_group_name_H-M   'P 1'
#
loop_
_entity.id
_entity.type
_entity.pdbx_description
1 polymer ?
#
loop_
_entity_poly.entity_id
_entity_poly.type
_entity_poly.pdbx_seq_one_letter_code
_entity_poly.pdbx_strand_id
1 'polypeptide(L)'
;MIPVMSSILYPVAADAAAALAGPAGRAVRQKEAEQIAGEAVSFVTDTVGPPYATRDAALEACRGRVEDDRPGFTVQIPPEDRYARLVEVVTGGRPPPPATPVLKDGRRWPAPPSAPKTVWRLQVTYWRPVSAAPVIDDVQARKARIQARETLDPQTLRALTRQPLRAVRPQQPLDIGLFERRLPESPHIVVPDE
;
A
#
# COMPACT_ATOMS: atom_id res chain seq x y z
N MET A 1 -1.97 39.70 4.53
CA MET A 1 -1.61 38.39 5.11
C MET A 1 -1.82 37.33 4.04
N ILE A 2 -0.73 36.83 3.45
CA ILE A 2 -0.79 35.69 2.51
C ILE A 2 -0.98 34.44 3.38
N PRO A 3 -1.96 33.56 3.12
CA PRO A 3 -2.08 32.32 3.86
C PRO A 3 -0.81 31.50 3.65
N VAL A 4 -0.10 31.21 4.74
CA VAL A 4 1.04 30.29 4.72
C VAL A 4 0.50 28.94 4.29
N MET A 5 0.77 28.54 3.05
CA MET A 5 0.39 27.24 2.50
C MET A 5 1.13 26.15 3.28
N SER A 6 0.47 25.56 4.28
CA SER A 6 0.99 24.53 5.18
C SER A 6 1.14 23.19 4.45
N SER A 7 2.15 23.10 3.57
CA SER A 7 2.42 21.90 2.78
C SER A 7 3.48 21.03 3.45
N ILE A 8 3.25 19.71 3.48
CA ILE A 8 4.23 18.75 4.00
C ILE A 8 5.43 18.70 3.06
N LEU A 9 6.64 18.80 3.61
CA LEU A 9 7.89 18.64 2.88
C LEU A 9 8.36 17.19 3.01
N TYR A 10 8.10 16.39 1.98
CA TYR A 10 8.45 14.97 2.01
C TYR A 10 9.95 14.78 1.76
N PRO A 11 10.64 13.97 2.59
CA PRO A 11 12.06 13.70 2.42
C PRO A 11 12.33 12.95 1.11
N VAL A 12 13.48 13.23 0.50
CA VAL A 12 14.04 12.47 -0.62
C VAL A 12 15.10 11.53 -0.07
N ALA A 13 14.86 10.23 -0.12
CA ALA A 13 15.70 9.23 0.53
C ALA A 13 15.60 7.84 -0.13
N ALA A 14 16.64 7.02 0.01
CA ALA A 14 16.66 5.66 -0.53
C ALA A 14 15.66 4.72 0.17
N ASP A 15 15.46 4.91 1.48
CA ASP A 15 14.53 4.12 2.29
C ASP A 15 13.96 4.95 3.46
N ALA A 16 13.02 4.36 4.20
CA ALA A 16 12.36 5.02 5.33
C ALA A 16 13.29 5.31 6.52
N ALA A 17 14.39 4.57 6.70
CA ALA A 17 15.35 4.87 7.76
C ALA A 17 16.21 6.07 7.38
N ALA A 18 16.69 6.14 6.14
CA ALA A 18 17.40 7.29 5.58
C ALA A 18 16.52 8.56 5.60
N ALA A 19 15.22 8.42 5.32
CA ALA A 19 14.25 9.52 5.41
C ALA A 19 14.14 10.12 6.82
N LEU A 20 14.41 9.34 7.88
CA LEU A 20 14.39 9.79 9.28
C LEU A 20 15.75 10.29 9.78
N ALA A 21 16.85 9.74 9.28
CA ALA A 21 18.19 10.03 9.79
C ALA A 21 18.83 11.25 9.13
N GLY A 22 18.67 11.40 7.81
CA GLY A 22 19.37 12.43 7.03
C GLY A 22 19.02 12.33 5.55
N PRO A 23 17.84 12.83 5.12
CA PRO A 23 17.44 12.78 3.72
C PRO A 23 18.30 13.71 2.85
N ALA A 24 18.41 13.40 1.56
CA ALA A 24 19.17 14.22 0.59
C ALA A 24 18.57 15.63 0.40
N GLY A 25 17.28 15.76 0.69
CA GLY A 25 16.56 17.02 0.70
C GLY A 25 15.09 16.76 0.98
N ARG A 26 14.25 17.78 0.84
CA ARG A 26 12.80 17.65 0.98
C ARG A 26 12.08 18.40 -0.13
N ALA A 27 10.93 17.87 -0.53
CA ALA A 27 10.17 18.37 -1.66
C ALA A 27 8.67 18.20 -1.43
N VAL A 28 7.89 19.18 -1.88
CA VAL A 28 6.42 19.04 -1.92
C VAL A 28 6.02 18.28 -3.18
N ARG A 29 6.68 18.58 -4.30
CA ARG A 29 6.30 18.10 -5.63
C ARG A 29 7.32 17.12 -6.19
N GLN A 30 6.84 16.21 -7.03
CA GLN A 30 7.69 15.23 -7.72
C GLN A 30 8.86 15.90 -8.47
N LYS A 31 8.60 16.97 -9.23
CA LYS A 31 9.64 17.67 -10.00
C LYS A 31 10.78 18.22 -9.13
N GLU A 32 10.48 18.73 -7.94
CA GLU A 32 11.48 19.20 -6.98
C GLU A 32 12.28 18.01 -6.42
N ALA A 33 11.60 16.90 -6.12
CA ALA A 33 12.23 15.68 -5.65
C ALA A 33 13.17 15.07 -6.72
N GLU A 34 12.78 15.09 -7.99
CA GLU A 34 13.63 14.65 -9.12
C GLU A 34 14.87 15.53 -9.27
N GLN A 35 14.74 16.84 -9.08
CA GLN A 35 15.88 17.76 -9.09
C GLN A 35 16.86 17.49 -7.95
N ILE A 36 16.34 17.19 -6.75
CA ILE A 36 17.16 16.83 -5.57
C ILE A 36 17.83 15.47 -5.76
N ALA A 37 17.09 14.48 -6.27
CA ALA A 37 17.60 13.12 -6.47
C ALA A 37 18.55 13.00 -7.66
N GLY A 38 18.43 13.89 -8.66
CA GLY A 38 19.13 13.79 -9.94
C GLY A 38 18.59 12.70 -10.87
N GLU A 39 17.46 12.08 -10.52
CA GLU A 39 16.82 11.02 -11.29
C GLU A 39 15.31 10.97 -11.01
N ALA A 40 14.60 10.06 -11.69
CA ALA A 40 13.19 9.81 -11.44
C ALA A 40 12.97 9.30 -10.00
N VAL A 41 11.85 9.71 -9.40
CA VAL A 41 11.47 9.29 -8.04
C VAL A 41 10.09 8.64 -8.01
N SER A 42 9.83 7.87 -6.96
CA SER A 42 8.52 7.29 -6.63
C SER A 42 8.05 7.80 -5.27
N PHE A 43 6.75 8.05 -5.11
CA PHE A 43 6.17 8.40 -3.81
C PHE A 43 5.84 7.13 -3.02
N VAL A 44 6.49 6.91 -1.88
CA VAL A 44 6.42 5.64 -1.15
C VAL A 44 6.07 5.88 0.31
N THR A 45 5.30 4.95 0.87
CA THR A 45 5.00 4.89 2.29
C THR A 45 5.40 3.54 2.85
N ASP A 46 6.34 3.54 3.80
CA ASP A 46 6.86 2.32 4.43
C ASP A 46 6.79 2.40 5.96
N THR A 47 6.74 1.23 6.61
CA THR A 47 6.80 1.12 8.06
C THR A 47 8.23 0.90 8.52
N VAL A 48 8.68 1.64 9.54
CA VAL A 48 10.06 1.60 10.07
C VAL A 48 10.05 1.39 11.59
N GLY A 49 11.14 0.84 12.11
CA GLY A 49 11.31 0.61 13.54
C GLY A 49 10.57 -0.61 14.09
N PRO A 50 10.71 -0.88 15.39
CA PRO A 50 10.10 -2.03 16.05
C PRO A 50 8.57 -1.87 16.17
N PRO A 51 7.82 -2.99 16.28
CA PRO A 51 6.41 -2.95 16.64
C PRO A 51 6.25 -2.66 18.15
N TYR A 52 5.29 -1.79 18.50
CA TYR A 52 4.95 -1.48 19.89
C TYR A 52 3.59 -2.07 20.26
N ALA A 53 3.47 -2.63 21.46
CA ALA A 53 2.22 -3.22 21.92
C ALA A 53 1.12 -2.17 22.19
N THR A 54 1.51 -0.95 22.59
CA THR A 54 0.57 0.13 22.92
C THR A 54 0.92 1.41 22.14
N ARG A 55 -0.09 2.26 21.95
CA ARG A 55 0.08 3.58 21.33
C ARG A 55 1.04 4.46 22.12
N ASP A 56 0.89 4.48 23.44
CA ASP A 56 1.71 5.33 24.32
C ASP A 56 3.20 4.95 24.25
N ALA A 57 3.52 3.65 24.23
CA ALA A 57 4.90 3.21 24.07
C ALA A 57 5.49 3.64 22.71
N ALA A 58 4.67 3.63 21.65
CA ALA A 58 5.08 4.10 20.33
C ALA A 58 5.28 5.63 20.30
N LEU A 59 4.41 6.39 20.96
CA LEU A 59 4.51 7.85 21.08
C LEU A 59 5.76 8.26 21.86
N GLU A 60 6.05 7.58 22.96
CA GLU A 60 7.27 7.82 23.74
C GLU A 60 8.53 7.56 22.91
N ALA A 61 8.58 6.45 22.19
CA ALA A 61 9.73 6.11 21.34
C ALA A 61 9.89 7.05 20.13
N CYS A 62 8.78 7.62 19.64
CA CYS A 62 8.76 8.53 18.48
C CYS A 62 8.62 10.00 18.88
N ARG A 63 8.90 10.36 20.13
CA ARG A 63 8.72 11.72 20.67
C ARG A 63 9.38 12.77 19.76
N GLY A 64 8.64 13.84 19.46
CA GLY A 64 9.11 14.93 18.60
C GLY A 64 9.09 14.65 17.09
N ARG A 65 8.69 13.44 16.66
CA ARG A 65 8.59 13.07 15.23
C ARG A 65 7.14 12.90 14.75
N VAL A 66 6.22 12.70 15.67
CA VAL A 66 4.79 12.49 15.39
C VAL A 66 3.98 13.38 16.30
N GLU A 67 2.77 13.72 15.86
CA GLU A 67 1.83 14.46 16.69
C GLU A 67 1.46 13.63 17.94
N ASP A 68 1.55 14.27 19.09
CA ASP A 68 1.13 13.70 20.37
C ASP A 68 -0.05 14.52 20.90
N ASP A 69 -1.19 13.86 20.97
CA ASP A 69 -2.48 14.39 21.40
C ASP A 69 -2.81 14.03 22.85
N ARG A 70 -1.89 13.38 23.57
CA ARG A 70 -2.12 13.01 24.97
C ARG A 70 -2.29 14.28 25.84
N PRO A 71 -3.24 14.27 26.80
CA PRO A 71 -3.43 15.39 27.71
C PRO A 71 -2.12 15.76 28.44
N GLY A 72 -1.69 17.01 28.33
CA GLY A 72 -0.46 17.52 28.95
C GLY A 72 0.83 17.34 28.13
N PHE A 73 0.78 16.66 26.97
CA PHE A 73 1.94 16.40 26.10
C PHE A 73 1.67 16.84 24.65
N THR A 74 1.09 18.04 24.47
CA THR A 74 0.75 18.55 23.14
C THR A 74 2.01 18.93 22.36
N VAL A 75 2.54 17.97 21.61
CA VAL A 75 3.60 18.20 20.63
C VAL A 75 2.94 18.39 19.27
N GLN A 76 2.91 19.64 18.82
CA GLN A 76 2.47 19.99 17.46
C GLN A 76 3.67 19.96 16.54
N ILE A 77 3.65 19.05 15.57
CA ILE A 77 4.67 18.98 14.53
C ILE A 77 4.37 20.09 13.50
N PRO A 78 5.37 20.91 13.11
CA PRO A 78 5.20 21.87 12.02
C PRO A 78 4.67 21.17 10.77
N PRO A 79 3.75 21.78 9.99
CA PRO A 79 3.17 21.13 8.81
C PRO A 79 4.20 20.51 7.85
N GLU A 80 5.34 21.18 7.66
CA GLU A 80 6.46 20.73 6.85
C GLU A 80 7.08 19.40 7.32
N ASP A 81 6.98 19.06 8.61
CA ASP A 81 7.57 17.87 9.24
C ASP A 81 6.58 16.70 9.39
N ARG A 82 5.32 16.83 8.94
CA ARG A 82 4.27 15.80 9.10
C ARG A 82 4.35 14.67 8.07
N TYR A 83 5.55 14.24 7.72
CA TYR A 83 5.78 13.12 6.80
C TYR A 83 5.82 11.75 7.50
N ALA A 84 5.80 11.74 8.84
CA ALA A 84 5.77 10.54 9.67
C ALA A 84 4.50 10.49 10.54
N ARG A 85 3.95 9.28 10.74
CA ARG A 85 2.80 9.04 11.62
C ARG A 85 2.82 7.67 12.25
N LEU A 86 2.16 7.52 13.38
CA LEU A 86 1.90 6.21 13.98
C LEU A 86 0.65 5.57 13.36
N VAL A 87 0.75 4.28 13.05
CA VAL A 87 -0.37 3.48 12.54
C VAL A 87 -0.50 2.19 13.33
N GLU A 88 -1.73 1.81 13.61
CA GLU A 88 -2.06 0.49 14.14
C GLU A 88 -2.11 -0.52 13.00
N VAL A 89 -1.37 -1.62 13.13
CA VAL A 89 -1.21 -2.65 12.12
C VAL A 89 -1.59 -3.99 12.73
N VAL A 90 -2.44 -4.74 12.04
CA VAL A 90 -2.75 -6.13 12.41
C VAL A 90 -1.50 -6.99 12.30
N THR A 91 -1.17 -7.71 13.37
CA THR A 91 -0.07 -8.66 13.41
C THR A 91 -0.56 -10.08 13.30
N GLY A 92 -0.10 -10.75 12.26
CA GLY A 92 -0.33 -12.17 12.03
C GLY A 92 -1.74 -12.50 11.54
N GLY A 93 -1.88 -13.75 11.10
CA GLY A 93 -3.15 -14.35 10.74
C GLY A 93 -3.64 -14.01 9.34
N ARG A 94 -4.24 -15.01 8.69
CA ARG A 94 -5.17 -14.78 7.60
C ARG A 94 -6.44 -14.17 8.21
N PRO A 95 -7.10 -13.19 7.55
CA PRO A 95 -8.42 -12.76 7.99
C PRO A 95 -9.33 -13.98 8.17
N PRO A 96 -10.15 -14.01 9.23
CA PRO A 96 -11.07 -15.12 9.44
C PRO A 96 -11.99 -15.27 8.21
N PRO A 97 -12.38 -16.50 7.85
CA PRO A 97 -13.33 -16.69 6.78
C PRO A 97 -14.65 -15.97 7.09
N PRO A 98 -15.42 -15.54 6.07
CA PRO A 98 -16.74 -14.97 6.27
C PRO A 98 -17.61 -15.88 7.15
N ALA A 99 -18.36 -15.28 8.07
CA ALA A 99 -19.25 -16.03 8.94
C ALA A 99 -20.39 -16.66 8.12
N THR A 100 -20.59 -17.97 8.27
CA THR A 100 -21.75 -18.68 7.71
C THR A 100 -22.91 -18.59 8.70
N PRO A 101 -24.13 -18.20 8.26
CA PRO A 101 -25.29 -18.19 9.14
C PRO A 101 -25.68 -19.63 9.50
N VAL A 102 -25.76 -19.92 10.79
CA VAL A 102 -26.19 -21.21 11.33
C VAL A 102 -27.20 -20.93 12.43
N LEU A 103 -28.41 -21.50 12.32
CA LEU A 103 -29.42 -21.40 13.37
C LEU A 103 -29.06 -22.38 14.50
N LYS A 104 -28.53 -21.84 15.61
CA LYS A 104 -28.16 -22.60 16.80
C LYS A 104 -28.58 -21.82 18.05
N ASP A 105 -29.21 -22.49 19.02
CA ASP A 105 -29.66 -21.90 20.29
C ASP A 105 -30.52 -20.64 20.10
N GLY A 106 -31.39 -20.62 19.08
CA GLY A 106 -32.26 -19.48 18.76
C GLY A 106 -31.54 -18.29 18.13
N ARG A 107 -30.24 -18.40 17.81
CA ARG A 107 -29.45 -17.36 17.13
C ARG A 107 -29.00 -17.84 15.76
N ARG A 108 -29.14 -16.98 14.74
CA ARG A 108 -28.79 -17.27 13.34
C ARG A 108 -27.34 -17.00 13.00
N TRP A 109 -26.69 -16.11 13.75
CA TRP A 109 -25.29 -15.73 13.51
C TRP A 109 -24.40 -16.33 14.60
N PRO A 110 -23.24 -16.91 14.23
CA PRO A 110 -22.27 -17.33 15.21
C PRO A 110 -21.73 -16.12 15.98
N ALA A 111 -21.15 -16.37 17.16
CA ALA A 111 -20.41 -15.32 17.86
C ALA A 111 -19.27 -14.79 16.98
N PRO A 112 -19.01 -13.47 17.00
CA PRO A 112 -17.91 -12.89 16.24
C PRO A 112 -16.57 -13.49 16.70
N PRO A 113 -15.60 -13.70 15.78
CA PRO A 113 -14.27 -14.14 16.17
C PRO A 113 -13.60 -13.08 17.06
N SER A 114 -12.63 -13.51 17.86
CA SER A 114 -11.80 -12.60 18.65
C SER A 114 -11.14 -11.57 17.73
N ALA A 115 -11.06 -10.32 18.18
CA ALA A 115 -10.37 -9.26 17.46
C ALA A 115 -8.92 -9.68 17.15
N PRO A 116 -8.41 -9.35 15.95
CA PRO A 116 -7.04 -9.66 15.59
C PRO A 116 -6.06 -8.93 16.52
N LYS A 117 -4.90 -9.54 16.78
CA LYS A 117 -3.83 -8.86 17.51
C LYS A 117 -3.28 -7.73 16.66
N THR A 118 -3.10 -6.56 17.25
CA THR A 118 -2.55 -5.37 16.59
C THR A 118 -1.27 -4.90 17.28
N VAL A 119 -0.44 -4.18 16.54
CA VAL A 119 0.73 -3.44 17.07
C VAL A 119 0.80 -2.07 16.42
N TRP A 120 1.42 -1.14 17.10
CA TRP A 120 1.70 0.19 16.61
C TRP A 120 3.05 0.22 15.89
N ARG A 121 3.10 0.85 14.71
CA ARG A 121 4.34 1.05 13.93
C ARG A 121 4.45 2.49 13.45
N LEU A 122 5.68 2.97 13.33
CA LEU A 122 5.96 4.23 12.66
C LEU A 122 5.87 4.02 11.15
N GLN A 123 5.13 4.89 10.48
CA GLN A 123 4.99 4.94 9.04
C GLN A 123 5.58 6.25 8.53
N VAL A 124 6.40 6.17 7.48
CA VAL A 124 7.11 7.30 6.87
C VAL A 124 6.75 7.36 5.40
N THR A 125 6.36 8.55 4.93
CA THR A 125 6.10 8.83 3.52
C THR A 125 7.23 9.69 2.96
N TYR A 126 7.78 9.30 1.81
CA TYR A 126 8.98 9.90 1.24
C TYR A 126 9.04 9.73 -0.28
N TRP A 127 9.87 10.55 -0.93
CA TRP A 127 10.27 10.38 -2.32
C TRP A 127 11.47 9.44 -2.39
N ARG A 128 11.31 8.31 -3.08
CA ARG A 128 12.37 7.32 -3.28
C ARG A 128 12.94 7.41 -4.70
N PRO A 129 14.25 7.62 -4.88
CA PRO A 129 14.88 7.51 -6.19
C PRO A 129 14.66 6.12 -6.81
N VAL A 130 14.43 6.05 -8.12
CA VAL A 130 14.13 4.78 -8.80
C VAL A 130 15.30 3.80 -8.69
N SER A 131 16.55 4.27 -8.70
CA SER A 131 17.74 3.43 -8.46
C SER A 131 17.76 2.75 -7.09
N ALA A 132 17.11 3.36 -6.08
CA ALA A 132 17.01 2.85 -4.72
C ALA A 132 15.80 1.93 -4.50
N ALA A 133 15.03 1.63 -5.56
CA ALA A 133 13.97 0.64 -5.45
C ALA A 133 14.58 -0.73 -5.10
N PRO A 134 14.02 -1.45 -4.12
CA PRO A 134 14.50 -2.79 -3.80
C PRO A 134 14.38 -3.67 -5.05
N VAL A 135 15.41 -4.46 -5.33
CA VAL A 135 15.38 -5.47 -6.39
C VAL A 135 14.30 -6.48 -6.00
N ILE A 136 13.20 -6.50 -6.74
CA ILE A 136 12.11 -7.47 -6.52
C ILE A 136 12.44 -8.68 -7.38
N ASP A 137 12.72 -9.82 -6.74
CA ASP A 137 12.88 -11.10 -7.44
C ASP A 137 11.63 -11.41 -8.26
N ASP A 138 11.83 -11.79 -9.52
CA ASP A 138 10.87 -11.83 -10.65
C ASP A 138 9.75 -12.88 -10.54
N VAL A 139 9.43 -13.33 -9.33
CA VAL A 139 8.41 -14.36 -9.15
C VAL A 139 7.04 -13.68 -9.10
N GLN A 140 6.32 -13.65 -10.23
CA GLN A 140 4.92 -13.26 -10.28
C GLN A 140 4.11 -13.95 -9.16
N ALA A 141 3.31 -13.17 -8.42
CA ALA A 141 2.59 -13.62 -7.22
C ALA A 141 1.79 -14.92 -7.38
N ARG A 142 1.31 -15.21 -8.60
CA ARG A 142 0.60 -16.45 -8.94
C ARG A 142 1.53 -17.66 -9.10
N LYS A 143 2.72 -17.50 -9.68
CA LYS A 143 3.76 -18.54 -9.73
C LYS A 143 4.38 -18.76 -8.35
N ALA A 144 4.60 -17.71 -7.57
CA ALA A 144 5.04 -17.80 -6.17
C ALA A 144 4.05 -18.62 -5.33
N ARG A 145 2.73 -18.40 -5.47
CA ARG A 145 1.71 -19.18 -4.76
C ARG A 145 1.63 -20.66 -5.17
N ILE A 146 1.98 -20.98 -6.42
CA ILE A 146 1.95 -22.36 -6.92
C ILE A 146 3.25 -23.11 -6.56
N GLN A 147 4.41 -22.43 -6.59
CA GLN A 147 5.70 -23.00 -6.19
C GLN A 147 5.89 -23.04 -4.67
N ALA A 148 5.42 -22.02 -3.94
CA ALA A 148 5.54 -21.94 -2.49
C ALA A 148 4.36 -22.63 -1.79
N ARG A 149 4.38 -23.96 -1.83
CA ARG A 149 3.74 -24.78 -0.77
C ARG A 149 4.38 -24.57 0.61
N GLU A 150 5.35 -23.67 0.73
CA GLU A 150 5.96 -23.20 1.97
C GLU A 150 5.58 -21.76 2.30
N THR A 151 5.55 -21.47 3.61
CA THR A 151 5.27 -20.17 4.22
C THR A 151 6.23 -19.08 3.73
N LEU A 152 5.80 -18.32 2.73
CA LEU A 152 6.48 -17.12 2.27
C LEU A 152 6.53 -16.04 3.36
N ASP A 153 7.68 -15.38 3.47
CA ASP A 153 7.91 -14.27 4.39
C ASP A 153 6.95 -13.09 4.12
N PRO A 154 6.40 -12.42 5.15
CA PRO A 154 5.47 -11.31 4.99
C PRO A 154 6.03 -10.11 4.20
N GLN A 155 7.33 -9.83 4.21
CA GLN A 155 7.91 -8.75 3.40
C GLN A 155 7.88 -9.12 1.92
N THR A 156 8.22 -10.37 1.59
CA THR A 156 8.13 -10.90 0.22
C THR A 156 6.71 -10.84 -0.30
N LEU A 157 5.71 -11.24 0.51
CA LEU A 157 4.29 -11.16 0.11
C LEU A 157 3.86 -9.72 -0.20
N ARG A 158 4.32 -8.74 0.58
CA ARG A 158 4.02 -7.32 0.32
C ARG A 158 4.66 -6.84 -0.97
N ALA A 159 5.91 -7.23 -1.25
CA ALA A 159 6.59 -6.91 -2.51
C ALA A 159 5.82 -7.45 -3.72
N LEU A 160 5.34 -8.70 -3.63
CA LEU A 160 4.53 -9.34 -4.68
C LEU A 160 3.21 -8.61 -4.98
N THR A 161 2.54 -8.09 -3.96
CA THR A 161 1.27 -7.36 -4.13
C THR A 161 1.42 -5.96 -4.73
N ARG A 162 2.63 -5.38 -4.68
CA ARG A 162 2.94 -4.06 -5.25
C ARG A 162 3.39 -4.15 -6.72
N GLN A 163 3.51 -5.36 -7.28
CA GLN A 163 3.88 -5.54 -8.68
C GLN A 163 2.77 -5.00 -9.60
N PRO A 164 3.09 -4.14 -10.59
CA PRO A 164 2.11 -3.72 -11.59
C PRO A 164 1.61 -4.96 -12.34
N LEU A 165 0.29 -5.08 -12.50
CA LEU A 165 -0.33 -6.19 -13.21
C LEU A 165 0.14 -6.18 -14.66
N ARG A 166 0.98 -7.15 -15.01
CA ARG A 166 1.39 -7.40 -16.40
C ARG A 166 0.58 -8.56 -16.93
N ALA A 167 0.11 -8.43 -18.16
CA ALA A 167 -0.55 -9.52 -18.86
C ALA A 167 0.42 -10.71 -18.94
N VAL A 168 0.07 -11.82 -18.28
CA VAL A 168 0.92 -13.02 -18.19
C VAL A 168 1.01 -13.75 -19.54
N ARG A 169 0.04 -13.51 -20.41
CA ARG A 169 -0.03 -13.94 -21.81
C ARG A 169 -0.76 -12.84 -22.61
N PRO A 170 -0.54 -12.74 -23.93
CA PRO A 170 -1.45 -12.00 -24.80
C PRO A 170 -2.88 -12.43 -24.47
N GLN A 171 -3.81 -11.47 -24.35
CA GLN A 171 -5.22 -11.84 -24.25
C GLN A 171 -5.53 -12.74 -25.44
N GLN A 172 -5.97 -13.95 -25.14
CA GLN A 172 -6.45 -14.86 -26.16
C GLN A 172 -7.60 -14.12 -26.86
N PRO A 173 -7.58 -14.00 -28.19
CA PRO A 173 -8.71 -13.42 -28.89
C PRO A 173 -9.94 -14.20 -28.43
N LEU A 174 -10.92 -13.48 -27.92
CA LEU A 174 -12.21 -14.09 -27.64
C LEU A 174 -12.73 -14.55 -29.00
N ASP A 175 -12.91 -15.85 -29.20
CA ASP A 175 -13.81 -16.38 -30.24
C ASP A 175 -15.24 -16.04 -29.83
N ILE A 176 -15.53 -14.75 -29.69
CA ILE A 176 -16.88 -14.24 -29.85
C ILE A 176 -17.18 -14.46 -31.32
N GLY A 177 -17.77 -15.60 -31.63
CA GLY A 177 -18.39 -15.86 -32.93
C GLY A 177 -19.40 -14.76 -33.18
N LEU A 178 -18.98 -13.70 -33.88
CA LEU A 178 -19.88 -12.79 -34.56
C LEU A 178 -20.43 -13.63 -35.72
N PHE A 179 -21.54 -14.32 -35.47
CA PHE A 179 -22.30 -14.98 -36.51
C PHE A 179 -22.94 -13.86 -37.35
N GLU A 180 -22.19 -13.43 -38.36
CA GLU A 180 -22.59 -12.37 -39.28
C GLU A 180 -23.30 -13.00 -40.48
N ARG A 181 -24.60 -12.71 -40.63
CA ARG A 181 -25.32 -13.02 -41.87
C ARG A 181 -25.46 -11.75 -42.70
N ARG A 182 -25.05 -11.81 -43.97
CA ARG A 182 -25.35 -10.77 -44.95
C ARG A 182 -26.67 -11.10 -45.63
N LEU A 183 -27.65 -10.20 -45.50
CA LEU A 183 -28.93 -10.34 -46.18
C LEU A 183 -28.75 -10.12 -47.69
N PRO A 184 -29.31 -10.98 -48.54
CA PRO A 184 -29.16 -10.87 -50.00
C PRO A 184 -29.75 -9.57 -50.56
N GLU A 185 -30.76 -9.01 -49.91
CA GLU A 185 -31.42 -7.75 -50.30
C GLU A 185 -30.59 -6.51 -49.95
N SER A 186 -29.66 -6.60 -49.00
CA SER A 186 -28.82 -5.48 -48.54
C SER A 186 -27.46 -5.99 -48.10
N PRO A 187 -26.58 -6.38 -49.05
CA PRO A 187 -25.32 -7.08 -48.76
C PRO A 187 -24.25 -6.21 -48.06
N HIS A 188 -24.56 -4.93 -47.84
CA HIS A 188 -23.72 -3.95 -47.15
C HIS A 188 -24.10 -3.79 -45.66
N ILE A 189 -25.18 -4.40 -45.21
CA ILE A 189 -25.62 -4.38 -43.82
C ILE A 189 -25.27 -5.74 -43.18
N VAL A 190 -24.58 -5.69 -42.05
CA VAL A 190 -24.25 -6.86 -41.22
C VAL A 190 -25.25 -6.91 -40.06
N VAL A 191 -25.93 -8.05 -39.91
CA VAL A 191 -26.94 -8.27 -38.86
C VAL A 191 -26.49 -9.46 -38.01
N PRO A 192 -26.62 -9.40 -36.66
CA PRO A 192 -26.34 -10.54 -35.80
C PRO A 192 -27.33 -11.69 -36.06
N ASP A 193 -26.83 -12.92 -36.12
CA ASP A 193 -27.66 -14.15 -36.11
C ASP A 193 -28.27 -14.32 -34.70
N GLU A 194 -29.59 -14.52 -34.62
CA GLU A 194 -30.29 -14.97 -33.39
C GLU A 194 -30.35 -16.49 -33.31
#